data_AF-A0A1G1SQR2-F1
#
_entry.id   AF-A0A1G1SQR2-F1
#
_cell.length_a   1.000
_cell.length_b   1.000
_cell.length_c   1.000
_cell.angle_alpha   90.00
_cell.angle_beta   90.00
_cell.angle_gamma   90.00
#
_symmetry.space_group_name_H-M   'P 1'
#
loop_
_entity.id
_entity.type
_entity.pdbx_description
1 polymer ?
#
loop_
_entity_poly.entity_id
_entity_poly.type
_entity_poly.pdbx_seq_one_letter_code
_entity_poly.pdbx_strand_id
1 'polypeptide(L)'
;MTFDKSLLRTVLFALGVVSFVIGVYETILYNDIARNYWIFMISMFCWLPLLYWRQQERLAAKVAEEKAKLAKKAQARTPAKSTKKRR
;
A
#
# COMPACT_ATOMS: atom_id res chain seq x y z
N MET A 1 -13.07 8.58 18.25
CA MET A 1 -12.64 7.18 18.19
C MET A 1 -11.55 7.06 17.13
N THR A 2 -10.30 6.91 17.54
CA THR A 2 -9.16 6.71 16.64
C THR A 2 -9.21 5.29 16.09
N PHE A 3 -9.73 5.11 14.88
CA PHE A 3 -9.72 3.81 14.22
C PHE A 3 -8.28 3.43 13.88
N ASP A 4 -7.85 2.30 14.42
CA ASP A 4 -6.52 1.79 14.13
C ASP A 4 -6.48 1.31 12.67
N LYS A 5 -5.76 2.07 11.85
CA LYS A 5 -5.67 1.84 10.40
C LYS A 5 -5.07 0.46 10.10
N SER A 6 -4.25 -0.06 11.02
CA SER A 6 -3.67 -1.40 10.93
C SER A 6 -4.72 -2.49 11.11
N LEU A 7 -5.57 -2.35 12.11
CA LEU A 7 -6.64 -3.31 12.42
C LEU A 7 -7.69 -3.34 11.30
N LEU A 8 -8.05 -2.17 10.76
CA LEU A 8 -8.97 -2.08 9.62
C LEU A 8 -8.42 -2.74 8.35
N ARG A 9 -7.10 -2.64 8.10
CA ARG A 9 -6.44 -3.36 6.99
C ARG A 9 -6.56 -4.87 7.15
N THR A 10 -6.30 -5.38 8.34
CA THR A 10 -6.38 -6.82 8.62
C THR A 10 -7.80 -7.34 8.44
N VAL A 11 -8.80 -6.59 8.92
CA VAL A 11 -10.21 -6.97 8.77
C VAL A 11 -10.65 -6.94 7.30
N LEU A 12 -10.32 -5.87 6.55
CA LEU A 12 -10.62 -5.82 5.11
C LEU A 12 -9.93 -6.96 4.35
N PHE A 13 -8.70 -7.31 4.74
CA PHE A 13 -7.97 -8.40 4.11
C PHE A 13 -8.64 -9.75 4.37
N ALA A 14 -8.96 -10.04 5.63
CA ALA A 14 -9.64 -11.28 6.01
C ALA A 14 -11.02 -11.39 5.33
N LEU A 15 -11.82 -10.33 5.35
CA LEU A 15 -13.10 -10.29 4.66
C LEU A 15 -12.96 -10.47 3.15
N GLY A 16 -11.97 -9.82 2.52
CA GLY A 16 -11.69 -9.99 1.10
C GLY A 16 -11.37 -11.44 0.73
N VAL A 17 -10.50 -12.11 1.49
CA VAL A 17 -10.15 -13.52 1.25
C VAL A 17 -11.36 -14.45 1.45
N VAL A 18 -12.11 -14.27 2.54
CA VAL A 18 -13.28 -15.11 2.83
C VAL A 18 -14.35 -14.92 1.75
N SER A 19 -14.63 -13.68 1.35
CA SER A 19 -15.57 -13.36 0.27
C SER A 19 -15.16 -14.01 -1.05
N PHE A 20 -13.86 -14.00 -1.35
CA PHE A 20 -13.32 -14.65 -2.55
C PHE A 20 -13.53 -16.17 -2.53
N VAL A 21 -13.20 -16.83 -1.42
CA VAL A 21 -13.38 -18.28 -1.27
C VAL A 21 -14.86 -18.68 -1.38
N ILE A 22 -15.75 -17.93 -0.73
CA ILE A 22 -17.19 -18.13 -0.83
C ILE A 22 -17.66 -17.95 -2.27
N GLY A 23 -17.22 -16.88 -2.95
CA GLY A 23 -17.56 -16.62 -4.35
C GLY A 23 -17.12 -17.76 -5.27
N VAL A 24 -15.88 -18.23 -5.14
CA VAL A 24 -15.37 -19.36 -5.93
C VAL A 24 -16.19 -20.63 -5.68
N TYR A 25 -16.47 -20.94 -4.42
CA TYR A 25 -17.28 -22.11 -4.05
C TYR A 25 -18.69 -22.06 -4.65
N GLU A 26 -19.38 -20.94 -4.46
CA GLU A 26 -20.71 -20.66 -5.01
C GLU A 26 -20.74 -20.76 -6.54
N THR A 27 -19.70 -20.26 -7.20
CA THR A 27 -19.58 -20.31 -8.67
C THR A 27 -19.41 -21.75 -9.18
N ILE A 28 -18.63 -22.56 -8.48
CA ILE A 28 -18.43 -23.97 -8.84
C ILE A 28 -19.70 -24.78 -8.56
N LEU A 29 -20.39 -24.51 -7.45
CA LEU A 29 -21.56 -25.27 -7.02
C LEU A 29 -22.78 -25.00 -7.89
N TYR A 30 -23.05 -23.73 -8.21
CA TYR A 30 -24.24 -23.34 -8.95
C TYR A 30 -23.99 -23.11 -10.46
N ASN A 31 -22.73 -23.11 -10.89
CA ASN A 31 -22.30 -22.88 -12.28
C ASN A 31 -22.92 -21.62 -12.93
N ASP A 32 -23.29 -20.65 -12.08
CA ASP A 32 -24.00 -19.43 -12.48
C ASP A 32 -23.20 -18.21 -12.03
N ILE A 33 -22.26 -17.81 -12.90
CA ILE A 33 -21.36 -16.68 -12.69
C ILE A 33 -22.13 -15.36 -12.63
N ALA A 34 -23.24 -15.24 -13.36
CA ALA A 34 -24.00 -14.00 -13.43
C ALA A 34 -24.70 -13.69 -12.11
N ARG A 35 -25.24 -14.72 -11.46
CA ARG A 35 -25.90 -14.58 -10.16
C ARG A 35 -24.90 -14.34 -9.01
N ASN A 36 -23.71 -14.92 -9.13
CA ASN A 36 -22.67 -14.84 -8.09
C ASN A 36 -21.63 -13.73 -8.30
N TYR A 37 -21.77 -12.95 -9.39
CA TYR A 37 -20.94 -11.78 -9.70
C TYR A 37 -20.87 -10.75 -8.55
N TRP A 38 -21.95 -10.60 -7.77
CA TRP A 38 -21.99 -9.64 -6.68
C TRP A 38 -21.02 -9.97 -5.53
N ILE A 39 -20.75 -11.26 -5.26
CA ILE A 39 -19.79 -11.70 -4.25
C ILE A 39 -18.37 -11.35 -4.70
N PHE A 40 -18.07 -11.49 -6.00
CA PHE A 40 -16.81 -11.04 -6.56
C PHE A 40 -16.66 -9.53 -6.49
N MET A 41 -17.72 -8.75 -6.71
CA MET A 41 -17.69 -7.31 -6.51
C MET A 41 -17.34 -6.93 -5.06
N ILE A 42 -17.91 -7.62 -4.06
CA ILE A 42 -17.61 -7.39 -2.64
C ILE A 42 -16.16 -7.73 -2.33
N SER A 43 -15.67 -8.87 -2.81
CA SER A 43 -14.27 -9.27 -2.69
C SER A 43 -13.33 -8.22 -3.30
N MET A 44 -13.66 -7.71 -4.50
CA MET A 44 -12.87 -6.69 -5.18
C MET A 44 -12.91 -5.35 -4.43
N PHE A 45 -14.06 -5.00 -3.86
CA PHE A 45 -14.23 -3.78 -3.07
C PHE A 45 -13.44 -3.82 -1.77
N CYS A 46 -13.25 -4.99 -1.15
CA CYS A 46 -12.34 -5.15 -0.02
C CYS A 46 -10.86 -5.01 -0.42
N TRP A 47 -10.51 -5.31 -1.68
CA TRP A 47 -9.13 -5.26 -2.14
C TRP A 47 -8.67 -3.88 -2.63
N LEU A 48 -9.57 -3.08 -3.23
CA LEU A 48 -9.25 -1.76 -3.76
C LEU A 48 -8.62 -0.80 -2.72
N PRO A 49 -9.16 -0.65 -1.49
CA PRO A 49 -8.58 0.21 -0.46
C PRO A 49 -7.19 -0.27 0.00
N LEU A 50 -7.01 -1.59 0.09
CA LEU A 50 -5.73 -2.20 0.49
C LEU A 50 -4.65 -1.94 -0.54
N LEU A 51 -4.98 -2.12 -1.83
CA LEU A 51 -4.06 -1.83 -2.93
C LEU A 51 -3.70 -0.36 -3.00
N TYR A 52 -4.70 0.53 -2.82
CA TYR A 52 -4.49 1.98 -2.81
C TYR A 52 -3.55 2.42 -1.69
N TRP A 53 -3.74 1.91 -0.47
CA TRP A 53 -2.84 2.22 0.65
C TRP A 53 -1.43 1.68 0.44
N ARG A 54 -1.30 0.46 -0.08
CA ARG A 54 0.01 -0.12 -0.40
C ARG A 54 0.73 0.69 -1.49
N GLN A 55 -0.01 1.25 -2.44
CA GLN A 55 0.53 2.11 -3.48
C GLN A 55 1.01 3.45 -2.91
N GLN A 56 0.25 4.07 -2.01
CA GLN A 56 0.69 5.28 -1.31
C GLN A 56 1.96 5.06 -0.49
N GLU A 57 2.06 3.95 0.24
CA GLU A 57 3.26 3.61 1.02
C GLU A 57 4.50 3.46 0.12
N ARG A 58 4.35 2.79 -1.04
CA ARG A 58 5.43 2.66 -2.02
C ARG A 58 5.84 4.00 -2.61
N LEU A 59 4.89 4.90 -2.88
CA LEU A 59 5.18 6.24 -3.38
C LEU A 59 5.90 7.08 -2.31
N ALA A 60 5.44 7.03 -1.05
CA ALA A 60 6.09 7.70 0.07
C ALA A 60 7.53 7.20 0.28
N ALA A 61 7.76 5.89 0.20
CA ALA A 61 9.09 5.30 0.29
C ALA A 61 10.03 5.80 -0.84
N LYS A 62 9.55 5.83 -2.08
CA LYS A 62 10.33 6.34 -3.23
C LYS A 62 10.70 7.82 -3.06
N VAL A 63 9.76 8.65 -2.62
CA VAL A 63 10.02 10.08 -2.37
C VAL A 63 11.03 10.27 -1.22
N ALA A 64 10.95 9.45 -0.17
CA ALA A 64 11.91 9.49 0.93
C ALA A 64 13.33 9.08 0.47
N GLU A 65 13.45 8.06 -0.38
CA GLU A 65 14.72 7.65 -0.98
C GLU A 65 15.32 8.75 -1.88
N GLU A 66 14.50 9.41 -2.69
CA GLU A 66 14.97 10.51 -3.54
C GLU A 66 15.45 11.70 -2.72
N LYS A 67 14.71 12.07 -1.67
CA LYS A 67 15.13 13.11 -0.72
C LYS A 67 16.44 12.74 -0.03
N ALA A 68 16.62 11.49 0.39
CA ALA A 68 17.87 11.02 1.00
C ALA A 68 19.05 11.06 0.00
N LYS A 69 18.82 10.69 -1.27
CA LYS A 69 19.82 10.78 -2.34
C LYS A 69 20.19 12.24 -2.65
N LEU A 70 19.21 13.14 -2.70
CA LEU A 70 19.43 14.58 -2.89
C LEU A 70 20.19 15.20 -1.72
N ALA A 71 19.85 14.85 -0.47
CA ALA A 71 20.56 15.31 0.73
C ALA A 71 22.02 14.84 0.74
N LYS A 72 22.28 13.57 0.39
CA LYS A 72 23.65 13.04 0.26
C LYS A 72 24.44 13.74 -0.86
N LYS A 73 23.80 14.02 -2.01
CA LYS A 73 24.42 14.79 -3.10
C LYS A 73 24.69 16.25 -2.72
N ALA A 74 23.80 16.89 -1.96
CA ALA A 74 23.99 18.25 -1.45
C ALA A 74 25.14 18.29 -0.43
N GLN A 75 25.22 17.31 0.47
CA GLN A 75 26.28 17.18 1.47
C GLN A 75 27.66 16.88 0.83
N ALA A 76 27.69 16.06 -0.23
CA ALA A 76 28.90 15.81 -1.03
C ALA A 76 29.32 17.03 -1.88
N ARG A 77 28.39 17.95 -2.17
CA ARG A 77 28.66 19.19 -2.91
C ARG A 77 29.03 20.38 -2.02
N THR A 78 28.85 20.30 -0.70
CA THR A 78 29.44 21.27 0.22
C THR A 78 30.96 21.09 0.17
N PRO A 79 31.69 22.01 -0.48
CA PRO A 79 33.13 21.91 -0.55
C PRO A 79 33.69 22.33 0.80
N ALA A 80 34.80 21.70 1.18
CA ALA A 80 35.72 22.11 2.21
C ALA A 80 35.84 23.64 2.36
N LYS A 81 35.02 24.23 3.24
CA LYS A 81 35.18 25.60 3.75
C LYS A 81 35.31 25.53 5.27
N SER A 82 36.41 24.93 5.73
CA SER A 82 36.89 25.15 7.11
C SER A 82 38.40 24.88 7.23
N THR A 83 39.19 25.48 6.34
CA THR A 83 40.63 25.67 6.60
C THR A 83 41.06 26.99 5.97
N LYS A 84 40.48 28.09 6.46
CA LYS A 84 41.06 29.42 6.26
C LYS A 84 41.39 30.01 7.62
N LYS A 85 42.70 30.19 7.84
CA LYS A 85 43.33 31.19 8.71
C LYS A 85 43.42 30.88 10.22
N ARG A 86 44.57 30.36 10.63
CA ARG A 86 45.22 30.70 11.92
C ARG A 86 46.72 30.77 11.61
N ARG A 87 47.13 31.92 11.07
CA ARG A 87 47.92 32.97 11.75
C ARG A 87 49.26 32.43 12.22
#